data_AF-A0A9E3MUQ0-F1
#
_entry.id   AF-A0A9E3MUQ0-F1
#
_cell.length_a   1.000
_cell.length_b   1.000
_cell.length_c   1.000
_cell.angle_alpha   90.00
_cell.angle_beta   90.00
_cell.angle_gamma   90.00
#
_symmetry.space_group_name_H-M   'P 1'
#
loop_
_entity.id
_entity.type
_entity.pdbx_description
1 polymer ?
#
loop_
_entity_poly.entity_id
_entity_poly.type
_entity_poly.pdbx_seq_one_letter_code
_entity_poly.pdbx_strand_id
1 'polypeptide(L)' 'MTAELQLFGQVAGSHVVSNPQGATSVAGVYAAGNITSLTETVIGAASAGLKAAAAVNLDLITEDTQRAIAASAVPGA' A
#
# COMPACT_ATOMS: atom_id res chain seq x y z
N MET A 1 10.35 4.00 -7.51
CA MET A 1 10.31 2.53 -7.69
C MET A 1 9.17 2.21 -8.64
N THR A 2 9.45 2.30 -9.93
CA THR A 2 8.50 1.95 -10.99
C THR A 2 9.08 0.80 -11.81
N ALA A 3 8.21 0.01 -12.43
CA ALA A 3 8.60 -1.05 -13.35
C ALA A 3 7.84 -0.92 -14.66
N GLU A 4 8.46 -1.36 -15.75
CA GLU A 4 7.82 -1.41 -17.06
C GLU A 4 6.81 -2.55 -17.12
N LEU A 5 5.61 -2.26 -17.60
CA LEU A 5 4.63 -3.27 -17.97
C LEU A 5 4.86 -3.63 -19.44
N GLN A 6 5.21 -4.89 -19.70
CA GLN A 6 5.25 -5.41 -21.07
C GLN A 6 3.93 -6.10 -21.42
N LEU A 7 3.36 -5.73 -22.56
CA LEU A 7 2.20 -6.38 -23.18
C LEU A 7 2.57 -6.76 -24.61
N PHE A 8 2.34 -8.01 -24.98
CA PHE A 8 2.65 -8.51 -26.34
C PHE A 8 4.10 -8.27 -26.78
N GLY A 9 5.06 -8.29 -25.84
CA GLY A 9 6.48 -8.04 -26.11
C GLY A 9 6.82 -6.57 -26.38
N GLN A 10 5.93 -5.63 -26.08
CA GLN A 10 6.15 -4.18 -26.17
C GLN A 10 5.93 -3.52 -24.81
N VAL A 11 6.65 -2.43 -24.53
CA VAL A 11 6.43 -1.64 -23.31
C VAL A 11 5.12 -0.86 -23.45
N ALA A 12 4.14 -1.19 -22.62
CA ALA A 12 2.84 -0.51 -22.57
C ALA A 12 2.87 0.73 -21.68
N GLY A 13 3.79 0.78 -20.71
CA GLY A 13 3.96 1.91 -19.80
C GLY A 13 4.76 1.53 -18.57
N SER A 14 4.80 2.42 -17.58
CA SER A 14 5.42 2.16 -16.28
C SER A 14 4.38 2.27 -15.16
N HIS A 15 4.54 1.46 -14.11
CA HIS A 15 3.66 1.41 -12.94
C HIS A 15 4.49 1.45 -11.67
N VAL A 16 3.89 1.93 -10.57
CA VAL A 16 4.48 1.87 -9.23
C VAL A 16 4.46 0.43 -8.75
N VAL A 17 5.62 -0.08 -8.33
CA VAL A 17 5.69 -1.42 -7.76
C VAL A 17 5.18 -1.39 -6.33
N SER A 18 4.21 -2.24 -6.05
CA SER A 18 3.64 -2.44 -4.71
C SER A 18 3.31 -3.92 -4.49
N ASN A 19 3.16 -4.32 -3.24
CA ASN A 19 2.60 -5.63 -2.91
C ASN A 19 1.08 -5.69 -3.22
N PRO A 20 0.41 -6.85 -3.07
CA PRO A 20 -1.04 -6.97 -3.32
C PRO A 20 -1.94 -6.10 -2.43
N GLN A 21 -1.41 -5.61 -1.31
CA GLN A 21 -2.06 -4.67 -0.40
C GLN A 21 -1.71 -3.21 -0.71
N GLY A 22 -0.97 -2.93 -1.78
CA GLY A 22 -0.59 -1.59 -2.19
C GLY A 22 0.62 -1.00 -1.47
N ALA A 23 1.27 -1.73 -0.55
CA ALA A 23 2.45 -1.23 0.15
C ALA A 23 3.66 -1.13 -0.81
N THR A 24 4.35 0.01 -0.78
CA THR A 24 5.58 0.23 -1.57
C THR A 24 6.83 -0.18 -0.76
N SER A 25 8.03 0.03 -1.31
CA SER A 25 9.27 -0.13 -0.55
C SER A 25 9.51 0.97 0.50
N VAL A 26 8.79 2.08 0.42
CA VAL A 26 8.87 3.16 1.40
C VAL A 26 7.83 2.90 2.48
N ALA A 27 8.29 2.75 3.73
CA ALA A 27 7.42 2.50 4.88
C ALA A 27 6.36 3.61 5.01
N GLY A 28 5.11 3.22 5.27
CA GLY A 28 3.97 4.13 5.36
C GLY A 28 3.46 4.69 4.02
N VAL A 29 4.07 4.35 2.88
CA VAL A 29 3.64 4.81 1.55
C VAL A 29 2.97 3.67 0.78
N TYR A 30 1.73 3.93 0.36
CA TYR A 30 0.90 2.99 -0.40
C TYR A 30 0.50 3.57 -1.75
N ALA A 31 0.31 2.69 -2.72
CA ALA A 31 -0.20 3.00 -4.04
C ALA A 31 -1.37 2.07 -4.36
N ALA A 32 -2.40 2.58 -5.03
CA ALA A 32 -3.60 1.82 -5.38
C ALA A 32 -4.20 2.32 -6.69
N GLY A 33 -4.93 1.44 -7.36
CA GLY A 33 -5.57 1.74 -8.63
C GLY A 33 -4.66 1.54 -9.83
N ASN A 34 -4.99 2.19 -10.95
CA ASN A 34 -4.28 2.00 -12.21
C ASN A 34 -2.78 2.31 -12.14
N ILE A 35 -2.34 3.12 -11.17
CA ILE A 35 -0.92 3.42 -10.98
C ILE A 35 -0.09 2.19 -10.59
N THR A 36 -0.71 1.14 -10.02
CA THR A 36 -0.04 -0.14 -9.67
C THR A 36 -0.32 -1.24 -10.69
N SER A 37 -1.33 -1.08 -11.55
CA SER A 37 -1.65 -2.01 -12.63
C SER A 37 -2.38 -1.28 -13.76
N LEU A 38 -1.65 -1.02 -14.85
CA LEU A 38 -2.12 -0.14 -15.94
C LEU A 38 -3.33 -0.71 -16.70
N THR A 39 -3.55 -2.02 -16.63
CA THR A 39 -4.65 -2.71 -17.33
C THR A 39 -5.94 -2.80 -16.51
N GLU A 40 -5.94 -2.32 -15.26
CA GLU A 40 -7.14 -2.38 -14.43
C GLU A 40 -8.26 -1.51 -14.97
N THR A 41 -9.49 -1.93 -14.70
CA THR A 41 -10.68 -1.10 -14.93
C THR A 41 -11.15 -0.49 -13.63
N VAL A 42 -12.13 0.41 -13.69
CA VAL A 42 -12.60 1.21 -12.53
C VAL A 42 -12.89 0.35 -11.29
N ILE A 43 -13.55 -0.81 -11.45
CA ILE A 43 -13.89 -1.69 -10.32
C ILE A 43 -12.64 -2.37 -9.75
N GLY A 44 -11.70 -2.79 -10.59
CA GLY A 44 -10.43 -3.35 -10.14
C GLY A 44 -9.58 -2.29 -9.42
N ALA A 45 -9.56 -1.06 -9.93
CA ALA A 45 -8.90 0.05 -9.27
C ALA A 45 -9.53 0.38 -7.91
N ALA A 46 -10.85 0.35 -7.81
CA ALA A 46 -11.56 0.51 -6.53
C ALA A 46 -11.25 -0.63 -5.54
N SER A 47 -11.17 -1.88 -6.02
CA SER A 47 -10.77 -3.03 -5.20
C SER A 47 -9.35 -2.88 -4.66
N ALA A 48 -8.41 -2.39 -5.48
CA ALA A 48 -7.07 -2.07 -5.03
C ALA A 48 -7.07 -0.98 -3.93
N GLY A 49 -7.93 0.04 -4.09
CA GLY A 49 -8.14 1.08 -3.08
C GLY A 49 -8.62 0.51 -1.74
N LEU A 50 -9.58 -0.42 -1.76
CA LEU A 50 -10.06 -1.11 -0.56
C LEU A 50 -8.94 -1.86 0.17
N LYS A 51 -8.11 -2.61 -0.58
CA LYS A 51 -6.99 -3.37 0.00
C LYS A 51 -5.95 -2.45 0.63
N ALA A 52 -5.58 -1.37 -0.06
CA ALA A 52 -4.64 -0.39 0.46
C ALA A 52 -5.18 0.31 1.71
N ALA A 53 -6.44 0.73 1.71
CA ALA A 53 -7.06 1.35 2.88
C ALA A 53 -7.09 0.41 4.09
N ALA A 54 -7.40 -0.87 3.89
CA ALA A 54 -7.37 -1.87 4.96
C ALA A 54 -5.95 -2.04 5.54
N ALA A 55 -4.92 -2.07 4.70
CA ALA A 55 -3.53 -2.18 5.12
C ALA A 55 -3.05 -0.92 5.87
N VAL A 56 -3.33 0.27 5.33
CA VAL A 56 -3.03 1.55 6.01
C VAL A 56 -3.66 1.56 7.40
N ASN A 57 -4.93 1.19 7.50
CA ASN A 57 -5.63 1.18 8.79
C ASN A 57 -5.01 0.17 9.78
N LEU A 58 -4.61 -1.01 9.31
CA LEU A 58 -3.96 -2.00 10.15
C LEU A 58 -2.60 -1.52 10.68
N ASP A 59 -1.80 -0.89 9.82
CA ASP A 59 -0.50 -0.35 10.20
C ASP A 59 -0.67 0.78 11.22
N LEU A 60 -1.64 1.68 11.03
CA LEU A 60 -1.97 2.73 12.01
C LEU A 60 -2.43 2.16 13.36
N ILE A 61 -3.32 1.15 13.37
CA ILE A 61 -3.76 0.47 14.59
C ILE A 61 -2.56 -0.16 15.32
N THR A 62 -1.65 -0.77 14.57
CA THR A 62 -0.44 -1.40 15.12
C THR A 62 0.47 -0.37 15.77
N GLU A 63 0.71 0.75 15.09
CA GLU A 63 1.47 1.86 15.64
C GLU A 63 0.81 2.46 16.90
N ASP A 64 -0.50 2.70 16.87
CA ASP A 64 -1.24 3.23 18.02
C ASP A 64 -1.16 2.29 19.22
N THR A 65 -1.26 0.99 18.98
CA THR A 65 -1.12 -0.04 20.01
C THR A 65 0.27 0.00 20.64
N GLN A 66 1.33 0.11 19.82
CA GLN A 66 2.69 0.21 20.31
C GLN A 66 2.91 1.49 21.14
N ARG A 67 2.38 2.64 20.68
CA ARG A 67 2.42 3.91 21.42
C ARG A 67 1.72 3.79 22.77
N ALA A 68 0.56 3.16 22.82
CA ALA A 68 -0.19 2.95 24.06
C ALA A 68 0.58 2.07 25.06
N ILE A 69 1.14 0.95 24.60
CA ILE A 69 1.97 0.07 25.45
C ILE A 69 3.18 0.82 25.99
N ALA A 70 3.89 1.58 25.15
CA ALA A 70 5.06 2.35 25.57
C ALA A 70 4.71 3.43 26.61
N ALA A 71 3.56 4.10 26.45
CA ALA A 71 3.08 5.09 27.41
C ALA A 71 2.70 4.45 28.76
N SER A 72 2.10 3.25 28.74
CA SER A 72 1.74 2.51 29.97
C SER A 72 2.94 1.86 30.66
N ALA A 73 4.05 1.61 29.95
CA ALA A 73 5.24 0.97 30.50
C ALA A 73 6.16 1.91 31.28
N VAL A 74 5.89 3.22 31.32
CA VAL A 74 6.64 4.18 32.15
C VAL A 74 6.32 3.92 33.63
N PRO A 75 7.25 3.39 34.44
CA PRO A 75 7.00 3.12 35.85
C PRO A 75 7.14 4.42 36.64
N GLY A 76 6.04 4.91 37.23
CA GLY A 76 6.05 6.05 38.15
C GLY A 76 4.96 7.10 37.92
N ALA A 77 3.70 6.69 38.12
CA ALA A 77 2.62 7.57 38.57
C ALA A 77 2.08 6.99 39.89
#